data_AF-A0A8D8BUF4-F1
#
_entry.id   AF-A0A8D8BUF4-F1
#
_cell.length_a   1.000
_cell.length_b   1.000
_cell.length_c   1.000
_cell.angle_alpha   90.00
_cell.angle_beta   90.00
_cell.angle_gamma   90.00
#
_symmetry.space_group_name_H-M   'P 1'
#
loop_
_entity.id
_entity.type
_entity.pdbx_description
1 polymer ?
#
loop_
_entity_poly.entity_id
_entity_poly.type
_entity_poly.pdbx_seq_one_letter_code
_entity_poly.pdbx_strand_id
1 'polypeptide(L)'
;NVNLFSFGRAAVFSLIRVILQPVSTRMRAPRSLPSFKQFLRRMSSTSTAEQPATTTATTGPPLQYRVLAKCSRTKARVGVMSLRHSDVDTPVFMPVGTQ
;
A
#
# COMPACT_ATOMS: atom_id res chain seq x y z
N ASN A 1 18.92 58.21 -33.35
CA ASN A 1 18.89 58.57 -31.92
C ASN A 1 17.46 59.01 -31.61
N VAL A 2 16.50 58.10 -31.47
CA VAL A 2 16.18 57.26 -30.31
C VAL A 2 15.33 56.09 -30.85
N ASN A 3 15.56 54.85 -30.39
CA ASN A 3 14.64 53.69 -30.40
C ASN A 3 15.38 52.34 -30.42
N LEU A 4 16.23 52.10 -29.41
CA LEU A 4 16.73 50.74 -29.12
C LEU A 4 16.56 50.35 -27.64
N PHE A 5 15.81 51.15 -26.87
CA PHE A 5 15.74 51.05 -25.41
C PHE A 5 14.43 50.47 -24.87
N SER A 6 13.67 49.72 -25.68
CA SER A 6 12.30 49.28 -25.33
C SER A 6 12.02 47.78 -25.44
N PHE A 7 13.04 46.91 -25.58
CA PHE A 7 12.80 45.46 -25.65
C PHE A 7 13.46 44.63 -24.53
N GLY A 8 14.48 45.16 -23.85
CA GLY A 8 15.24 44.40 -22.84
C GLY A 8 14.67 44.36 -21.43
N ARG A 9 13.76 45.27 -21.06
CA ARG A 9 13.25 45.37 -19.67
C ARG A 9 12.06 44.46 -19.37
N ALA A 10 11.30 44.03 -20.38
CA ALA A 10 10.11 43.20 -20.15
C ALA A 10 10.45 41.73 -19.86
N ALA A 11 11.52 41.19 -20.46
CA ALA A 11 11.88 39.77 -20.34
C ALA A 11 12.54 39.42 -18.98
N VAL A 12 13.33 40.34 -18.41
CA VAL A 12 14.03 40.10 -17.13
C VAL A 12 13.07 40.10 -15.95
N PHE A 13 12.00 40.90 -16.01
CA PHE A 13 10.96 40.92 -14.97
C PHE A 13 10.06 39.68 -14.96
N SER A 14 9.93 38.97 -16.09
CA SER A 14 9.18 37.71 -16.18
C SER A 14 9.95 36.55 -15.54
N LEU A 15 11.28 36.51 -15.70
CA LEU A 15 12.12 35.45 -15.12
C LEU A 15 12.21 35.53 -13.58
N ILE A 16 12.19 36.74 -13.00
CA ILE A 16 12.25 36.94 -11.54
C ILE A 16 10.95 36.51 -10.86
N ARG A 17 9.80 36.57 -11.53
CA ARG A 17 8.49 36.14 -11.00
C ARG A 17 8.31 34.61 -10.97
N VAL A 18 9.13 33.83 -11.66
CA VAL A 18 9.08 32.35 -11.64
C VAL A 18 9.82 31.77 -10.42
N ILE A 19 10.81 32.49 -9.86
CA ILE A 19 11.67 31.98 -8.78
C ILE A 19 11.08 32.27 -7.38
N LEU A 20 10.15 33.23 -7.24
CA LEU A 20 9.42 33.49 -5.99
C LEU A 20 7.99 32.94 -6.04
N GLN A 21 7.82 31.65 -6.31
CA GLN A 21 6.59 30.98 -5.89
C GLN A 21 6.70 30.70 -4.37
N PRO A 22 5.81 31.28 -3.53
CA PRO A 22 5.79 30.95 -2.12
C PRO A 22 5.40 29.48 -1.98
N VAL A 23 6.34 28.71 -1.43
CA VAL A 23 6.13 27.41 -0.80
C VAL A 23 5.05 27.60 0.27
N SER A 24 3.79 27.45 -0.13
CA SER A 24 2.64 27.40 0.76
C SER A 24 2.63 26.02 1.41
N THR A 25 3.42 25.92 2.47
CA THR A 25 3.36 24.89 3.47
C THR A 25 1.94 24.88 4.06
N ARG A 26 1.03 24.10 3.46
CA ARG A 26 -0.10 23.55 4.21
C ARG A 26 0.49 22.62 5.27
N MET A 27 0.91 23.21 6.40
CA MET A 27 1.04 22.53 7.67
C MET A 27 -0.33 21.92 7.96
N ARG A 28 -0.51 20.68 7.52
CA ARG A 28 -1.60 19.83 8.00
C ARG A 28 -1.18 19.45 9.42
N ALA A 29 -1.89 20.00 10.39
CA ALA A 29 -1.70 19.71 11.81
C ALA A 29 -1.45 18.21 12.02
N PRO A 30 -0.47 17.83 12.87
CA PRO A 30 -0.30 16.43 13.24
C PRO A 30 -1.61 15.97 13.85
N ARG A 31 -2.20 14.93 13.24
CA ARG A 31 -3.35 14.22 13.83
C ARG A 31 -2.94 13.88 15.25
N SER A 32 -3.66 14.47 16.22
CA SER A 32 -3.53 14.18 17.65
C SER A 32 -3.27 12.70 17.84
N LEU A 33 -2.19 12.35 18.55
CA LEU A 33 -1.92 10.96 18.88
C LEU A 33 -3.19 10.36 19.48
N PRO A 34 -3.66 9.20 18.98
CA PRO A 34 -4.79 8.55 19.62
C PRO A 34 -4.39 8.27 21.06
N SER A 35 -5.19 8.75 22.01
CA SER A 35 -4.99 8.47 23.44
C SER A 35 -4.81 6.95 23.61
N PHE A 36 -4.01 6.51 24.58
CA PHE A 36 -3.89 5.09 24.91
C PHE A 36 -5.27 4.43 25.12
N LYS A 37 -6.26 5.20 25.61
CA LYS A 37 -7.67 4.78 25.69
C LYS A 37 -8.31 4.47 24.32
N GLN A 38 -7.92 5.20 23.28
CA GLN A 38 -8.36 4.99 21.89
C GLN A 38 -7.66 3.81 21.23
N PHE A 39 -6.40 3.53 21.59
CA PHE A 39 -5.69 2.30 21.21
C PHE A 39 -6.34 1.06 21.85
N LEU A 40 -6.62 1.09 23.15
CA LEU A 40 -7.33 0.02 23.86
C LEU A 40 -8.77 -0.19 23.35
N ARG A 41 -9.48 0.89 22.97
CA ARG A 41 -10.82 0.79 22.35
C ARG A 41 -10.76 0.12 20.97
N ARG A 42 -9.66 0.28 20.22
CA ARG A 42 -9.47 -0.37 18.91
C ARG A 42 -9.09 -1.85 19.04
N MET A 43 -8.40 -2.25 20.11
CA MET A 43 -8.12 -3.66 20.38
C MET A 43 -9.34 -4.43 20.91
N SER A 44 -10.32 -3.75 21.50
CA SER A 44 -11.56 -4.38 21.99
C SER A 44 -12.65 -4.52 20.91
N SER A 45 -12.45 -3.98 19.71
CA SER A 45 -13.40 -4.07 18.59
C SER A 45 -13.09 -5.18 17.57
N THR A 46 -12.33 -6.21 17.94
CA THR A 46 -12.19 -7.45 17.16
C THR A 46 -12.95 -8.59 17.84
N SER A 47 -14.25 -8.40 18.05
CA SER A 47 -15.18 -9.50 18.35
C SER A 47 -16.40 -9.44 17.44
N THR A 48 -16.14 -9.27 16.16
CA THR A 48 -16.84 -10.05 15.15
C THR A 48 -15.73 -10.67 14.33
N ALA A 49 -15.30 -11.86 14.76
CA ALA A 49 -14.72 -12.83 13.86
C ALA A 49 -15.83 -13.24 12.90
N GLU A 50 -16.25 -12.32 12.04
CA GLU A 50 -16.70 -12.67 10.72
C GLU A 50 -15.37 -12.93 9.99
N GLN A 51 -14.92 -14.18 10.12
CA GLN A 51 -14.24 -14.79 8.98
C GLN A 51 -15.07 -14.35 7.77
N PRO A 52 -14.48 -13.74 6.74
CA PRO A 52 -15.16 -13.69 5.47
C PRO A 52 -15.27 -15.15 5.04
N ALA A 53 -16.29 -15.84 5.55
CA ALA A 53 -16.98 -16.89 4.86
C ALA A 53 -17.53 -16.19 3.63
N THR A 54 -16.65 -15.99 2.65
CA THR A 54 -17.06 -16.13 1.26
C THR A 54 -17.55 -17.56 1.15
N THR A 55 -18.80 -17.80 1.57
CA THR A 55 -19.62 -18.92 1.17
C THR A 55 -20.01 -18.69 -0.29
N THR A 56 -19.01 -18.42 -1.13
CA THR A 56 -19.11 -18.69 -2.56
C THR A 56 -19.10 -20.20 -2.63
N ALA A 57 -20.28 -20.81 -2.80
CA ALA A 57 -20.40 -22.22 -3.12
C ALA A 57 -19.32 -22.56 -4.16
N THR A 58 -18.33 -23.36 -3.75
CA THR A 58 -17.07 -23.56 -4.48
C THR A 58 -17.33 -24.39 -5.74
N THR A 59 -17.87 -23.77 -6.79
CA THR A 59 -17.81 -24.28 -8.17
C THR A 59 -16.41 -24.02 -8.73
N GLY A 60 -15.40 -24.47 -8.00
CA GLY A 60 -13.99 -24.28 -8.31
C GLY A 60 -13.24 -25.59 -8.16
N PRO A 61 -12.06 -25.70 -8.78
CA PRO A 61 -11.24 -26.90 -8.65
C PRO A 61 -10.92 -27.17 -7.17
N PRO A 62 -10.76 -28.45 -6.79
CA PRO A 62 -10.55 -28.86 -5.39
C PRO A 62 -9.23 -28.38 -4.78
N LEU A 63 -8.26 -27.98 -5.61
CA LEU A 63 -7.00 -27.38 -5.21
C LEU A 63 -6.86 -26.05 -5.95
N GLN A 64 -6.62 -24.98 -5.20
CA GLN A 64 -6.36 -23.65 -5.75
C GLN A 64 -5.08 -23.09 -5.14
N TYR A 65 -4.26 -22.44 -5.97
CA TYR A 65 -3.00 -21.85 -5.53
C TYR A 65 -2.99 -20.34 -5.80
N ARG A 66 -2.74 -19.55 -4.75
CA ARG A 66 -2.67 -18.08 -4.82
C ARG A 66 -1.30 -17.58 -4.37
N VAL A 67 -0.62 -16.84 -5.24
CA VAL A 67 0.67 -16.20 -4.93
C VAL A 67 0.44 -14.89 -4.18
N LEU A 68 1.00 -14.77 -2.97
CA LEU A 68 0.94 -13.55 -2.15
C LEU A 68 2.09 -12.60 -2.49
N ALA A 69 3.31 -13.13 -2.62
CA ALA A 69 4.50 -12.36 -2.91
C ALA A 69 5.49 -13.14 -3.77
N LYS A 70 6.30 -12.41 -4.54
CA LYS A 70 7.37 -12.96 -5.39
C LYS A 70 8.68 -12.25 -5.05
N CYS A 71 9.78 -12.99 -5.02
CA CYS A 71 11.10 -12.37 -4.94
C CYS A 71 11.41 -11.64 -6.25
N SER A 72 12.08 -10.48 -6.17
CA SER A 72 12.50 -9.71 -7.34
C SER A 72 13.78 -10.25 -7.99
N ARG A 73 14.58 -11.01 -7.23
CA ARG A 73 15.88 -11.54 -7.68
C ARG A 73 15.81 -13.01 -8.09
N THR A 74 15.13 -13.84 -7.30
CA THR A 74 15.00 -15.28 -7.55
C THR A 74 13.58 -15.64 -7.96
N LYS A 75 13.34 -16.91 -8.34
CA LYS A 75 12.00 -17.42 -8.64
C LYS A 75 11.18 -17.79 -7.39
N ALA A 76 11.66 -17.45 -6.19
CA ALA A 76 10.99 -17.77 -4.93
C ALA A 76 9.61 -17.09 -4.82
N ARG A 77 8.64 -17.82 -4.29
CA ARG A 77 7.26 -17.37 -4.12
C ARG A 77 6.76 -17.76 -2.74
N VAL A 78 5.94 -16.89 -2.18
CA VAL A 78 5.14 -17.17 -0.99
C VAL A 78 3.69 -17.12 -1.42
N GLY A 79 2.91 -18.11 -1.02
CA GLY A 79 1.52 -18.26 -1.45
C GLY A 79 0.72 -19.13 -0.52
N VAL A 80 -0.59 -19.14 -0.72
CA VAL A 80 -1.53 -20.01 -0.01
C VAL A 80 -2.07 -21.05 -0.99
N MET A 81 -2.03 -22.31 -0.58
CA MET A 81 -2.66 -23.42 -1.29
C MET A 81 -3.94 -23.80 -0.55
N SER A 82 -5.08 -23.49 -1.15
CA SER A 82 -6.40 -23.82 -0.61
C SER A 82 -6.78 -25.22 -1.04
N LEU A 83 -6.90 -26.12 -0.06
CA LEU A 83 -7.36 -27.48 -0.21
C LEU A 83 -8.76 -27.62 0.41
N ARG A 84 -9.43 -28.74 0.16
CA ARG A 84 -10.73 -29.07 0.77
C ARG A 84 -10.69 -29.14 2.31
N HIS A 85 -9.53 -29.47 2.87
CA HIS A 85 -9.35 -29.71 4.31
C HIS A 85 -8.90 -28.46 5.06
N SER A 86 -8.00 -27.69 4.45
CA SER A 86 -7.43 -26.49 5.04
C SER A 86 -6.67 -25.67 4.00
N ASP A 87 -6.41 -24.42 4.35
CA ASP A 87 -5.42 -23.59 3.68
C ASP A 87 -4.03 -23.94 4.21
N VAL A 88 -3.06 -24.06 3.29
CA VAL A 88 -1.66 -24.37 3.60
C VAL A 88 -0.76 -23.27 3.06
N ASP A 89 0.06 -22.69 3.93
CA ASP A 89 1.06 -21.70 3.54
C ASP A 89 2.23 -22.36 2.80
N THR A 90 2.67 -21.76 1.70
CA THR A 90 3.81 -22.21 0.90
C THR A 90 4.91 -21.15 0.91
N PRO A 91 6.20 -21.53 1.00
CA PRO A 91 6.75 -22.90 0.90
C PRO A 91 6.62 -23.70 2.20
N VAL A 92 6.15 -24.95 2.11
CA VAL A 92 6.06 -25.88 3.24
C VAL A 92 6.91 -27.12 2.97
N PHE A 93 7.57 -27.62 4.01
CA PHE A 93 8.20 -28.93 4.00
C PHE A 93 7.24 -29.93 4.65
N MET A 94 6.71 -30.88 3.87
CA MET A 94 5.85 -31.92 4.44
C MET A 94 6.69 -33.11 4.93
N PRO A 95 6.56 -33.52 6.20
CA PRO A 95 7.20 -34.73 6.70
C PRO A 95 6.59 -35.99 6.08
N VAL A 96 7.36 -37.07 6.02
CA VAL A 96 6.88 -38.38 5.56
C VAL A 96 6.26 -39.12 6.75
N GLY A 97 5.03 -39.61 6.60
CA GLY A 97 4.27 -40.29 7.66
C GLY A 97 4.46 -41.81 7.74
N THR A 98 5.34 -42.39 6.93
CA THR A 98 5.59 -43.84 6.87
C THR A 98 6.83 -44.21 7.69
N GLN A 99 6.83 -45.41 8.27
CA GLN A 99 8.00 -46.05 8.92
C GLN A 99 8.46 -47.25 8.10
#